data_AF-A0A2S2PMB1-F1
#
_entry.id   AF-A0A2S2PMB1-F1
#
_cell.length_a   1.000
_cell.length_b   1.000
_cell.length_c   1.000
_cell.angle_alpha   90.00
_cell.angle_beta   90.00
_cell.angle_gamma   90.00
#
_symmetry.space_group_name_H-M   'P 1'
#
loop_
_entity.id
_entity.type
_entity.pdbx_description
1 polymer ?
#
loop_
_entity_poly.entity_id
_entity_poly.type
_entity_poly.pdbx_seq_one_letter_code
_entity_poly.pdbx_strand_id
1 'polypeptide(L)'
;ARYPKITNELLQSLVKYGACQPFEKDMTNNTFPVDPKTKRHFSSSYYFIKNSMNEITKYHWMSYSIIQNVVYCHPCWLFGDNATKQSIWVSGYSDWKHLTQSAIFHCNSKQHFR
;
A
#
# COMPACT_ATOMS: atom_id res chain seq x y z
N ALA A 1 -9.82 -17.83 -0.35
CA ALA A 1 -9.22 -17.99 -1.68
C ALA A 1 -7.81 -18.60 -1.52
N ARG A 2 -7.42 -19.58 -2.34
CA ARG A 2 -6.02 -20.04 -2.38
C ARG A 2 -5.24 -19.02 -3.18
N TYR A 3 -4.39 -18.24 -2.52
CA TYR A 3 -3.44 -17.36 -3.21
C TYR A 3 -2.56 -18.24 -4.13
N PRO A 4 -2.28 -17.82 -5.37
CA PRO A 4 -1.38 -18.56 -6.23
C PRO A 4 -0.04 -18.75 -5.53
N LYS A 5 0.54 -19.94 -5.67
CA LYS A 5 1.87 -20.22 -5.11
C LYS A 5 2.87 -19.29 -5.80
N ILE A 6 3.40 -18.32 -5.05
CA ILE A 6 4.43 -17.41 -5.55
C ILE A 6 5.70 -18.24 -5.75
N THR A 7 6.19 -18.33 -6.99
CA THR A 7 7.47 -19.01 -7.26
C THR A 7 8.63 -18.14 -6.78
N ASN A 8 9.81 -18.74 -6.60
CA ASN A 8 10.97 -17.98 -6.14
C ASN A 8 11.39 -16.90 -7.15
N GLU A 9 11.24 -17.15 -8.44
CA GLU A 9 11.57 -16.20 -9.51
C GLU A 9 10.62 -15.00 -9.48
N LEU A 10 9.32 -15.25 -9.27
CA LEU A 10 8.33 -14.21 -9.11
C LEU A 10 8.59 -13.41 -7.82
N LEU A 11 8.90 -14.09 -6.72
CA LEU A 11 9.24 -13.44 -5.45
C LEU A 11 10.47 -12.53 -5.60
N GLN A 12 11.55 -13.01 -6.22
CA GLN A 12 12.75 -12.21 -6.51
C GLN A 12 12.43 -10.99 -7.36
N SER A 13 11.57 -11.15 -8.37
CA SER A 13 11.13 -10.04 -9.21
C SER A 13 10.35 -9.01 -8.39
N LEU A 14 9.39 -9.44 -7.56
CA LEU A 14 8.58 -8.56 -6.72
C LEU A 14 9.43 -7.82 -5.67
N VAL A 15 10.47 -8.46 -5.14
CA VAL A 15 11.45 -7.80 -4.27
C VAL A 15 12.26 -6.76 -5.03
N LYS A 16 12.76 -7.11 -6.22
CA LYS A 16 13.58 -6.24 -7.06
C LYS A 16 12.84 -5.00 -7.53
N TYR A 17 11.58 -5.14 -7.96
CA TYR A 17 10.77 -4.01 -8.43
C TYR A 17 10.17 -3.18 -7.29
N GLY A 18 9.98 -3.79 -6.11
CA GLY A 18 9.41 -3.13 -4.95
C GLY A 18 7.91 -2.86 -5.08
N ALA A 19 7.41 -1.95 -4.23
CA ALA A 19 5.99 -1.61 -4.21
C ALA A 19 5.55 -0.91 -5.50
N CYS A 20 4.36 -1.25 -6.00
CA CYS A 20 3.77 -0.56 -7.14
C CYS A 20 3.22 0.80 -6.70
N GLN A 21 3.84 1.89 -7.17
CA GLN A 21 3.53 3.25 -6.75
C GLN A 21 3.26 4.16 -7.96
N PRO A 22 2.14 3.95 -8.67
CA PRO A 22 1.78 4.83 -9.77
C PRO A 22 1.45 6.22 -9.25
N PHE A 23 1.66 7.23 -10.10
CA PHE A 23 1.32 8.63 -9.88
C PHE A 23 0.07 9.01 -10.67
N GLU A 24 -0.48 10.18 -10.38
CA GLU A 24 -1.62 10.76 -11.10
C GLU A 24 -1.41 10.68 -12.62
N LYS A 25 -0.23 11.07 -13.11
CA LYS A 25 0.13 11.04 -14.54
C LYS A 25 0.07 9.66 -15.22
N ASP A 26 0.11 8.59 -14.44
CA ASP A 26 0.04 7.21 -14.94
C ASP A 26 -1.42 6.75 -15.10
N MET A 27 -2.39 7.57 -14.68
CA MET A 27 -3.83 7.30 -14.73
C MET A 27 -4.46 7.90 -15.99
N THR A 28 -5.57 7.32 -16.43
CA THR A 28 -6.47 7.96 -17.41
C THR A 28 -6.99 9.28 -16.82
N ASN A 29 -6.80 10.38 -17.54
CA ASN A 29 -7.18 11.74 -17.11
C ASN A 29 -6.47 12.24 -15.83
N ASN A 30 -5.25 11.76 -15.57
CA ASN A 30 -4.43 12.21 -14.44
C ASN A 30 -5.10 12.08 -13.06
N THR A 31 -6.07 11.17 -12.91
CA THR A 31 -6.88 11.06 -11.69
C THR A 31 -7.04 9.61 -11.27
N PHE A 32 -6.83 9.32 -9.99
CA PHE A 32 -7.06 7.99 -9.43
C PHE A 32 -8.56 7.63 -9.40
N PRO A 33 -8.90 6.32 -9.41
CA PRO A 33 -10.28 5.86 -9.25
C PRO A 33 -10.97 6.44 -7.99
N VAL A 34 -12.15 7.02 -8.20
CA VAL A 34 -12.99 7.57 -7.12
C VAL A 34 -13.84 6.48 -6.51
N ASP A 35 -13.84 6.40 -5.18
CA ASP A 35 -14.75 5.56 -4.42
C ASP A 35 -16.20 6.06 -4.62
N PRO A 36 -17.11 5.23 -5.16
CA PRO A 36 -18.48 5.66 -5.46
C PRO A 36 -19.29 6.08 -4.23
N LYS A 37 -18.99 5.54 -3.05
CA LYS A 37 -19.71 5.76 -1.78
C LYS A 37 -19.19 7.01 -1.08
N THR A 38 -17.87 7.13 -0.94
CA THR A 38 -17.26 8.24 -0.18
C THR A 38 -16.95 9.45 -1.04
N LYS A 39 -16.96 9.30 -2.38
CA LYS A 39 -16.52 10.31 -3.36
C LYS A 39 -15.06 10.75 -3.18
N ARG A 40 -14.27 9.99 -2.43
CA ARG A 40 -12.83 10.21 -2.23
C ARG A 40 -12.02 9.30 -3.12
N HIS A 41 -10.76 9.64 -3.36
CA HIS A 41 -9.84 8.81 -4.11
C HIS A 41 -8.45 8.84 -3.46
N PHE A 42 -7.61 7.91 -3.89
CA PHE A 42 -6.20 7.92 -3.56
C PHE A 42 -5.48 9.12 -4.22
N SER A 43 -4.38 9.59 -3.63
CA SER A 43 -3.44 10.53 -4.23
C SER A 43 -2.02 10.03 -3.97
N SER A 44 -1.12 10.23 -4.93
CA SER A 44 0.30 9.84 -4.79
C SER A 44 0.99 10.54 -3.62
N SER A 45 0.43 11.65 -3.13
CA SER A 45 0.88 12.32 -1.89
C SER A 45 0.86 11.39 -0.67
N TYR A 46 -0.01 10.38 -0.63
CA TYR A 46 -0.06 9.41 0.46
C TYR A 46 1.16 8.49 0.54
N TYR A 47 1.96 8.38 -0.53
CA TYR A 47 3.24 7.66 -0.44
C TYR A 47 4.27 8.40 0.41
N PHE A 48 3.99 9.62 0.86
CA PHE A 48 4.93 10.47 1.56
C PHE A 48 4.37 10.85 2.94
N ILE A 49 5.25 10.85 3.93
CA ILE A 49 4.97 11.40 5.25
C ILE A 49 5.92 12.55 5.53
N LYS A 50 5.38 13.59 6.16
CA LYS A 50 6.13 14.74 6.63
C LYS A 50 6.30 14.66 8.15
N ASN A 51 7.54 14.75 8.63
CA ASN A 51 7.81 14.79 10.07
C ASN A 51 7.67 16.20 10.67
N SER A 52 7.86 16.33 11.98
CA SER A 52 7.79 17.62 12.70
C SER A 52 8.85 18.64 12.27
N MET A 53 9.93 18.19 11.65
CA MET A 53 11.00 19.03 11.10
C MET A 53 10.79 19.39 9.62
N ASN A 54 9.60 19.13 9.08
CA ASN A 54 9.26 19.31 7.68
C ASN A 54 10.02 18.41 6.67
N GLU A 55 10.75 17.40 7.14
CA GLU A 55 11.40 16.43 6.27
C GLU A 55 10.37 15.45 5.71
N ILE A 56 10.53 15.11 4.43
CA ILE A 56 9.60 14.24 3.70
C ILE A 56 10.26 12.88 3.51
N THR A 57 9.62 11.85 4.03
CA THR A 57 10.05 10.45 3.88
C THR A 57 9.03 9.68 3.03
N LYS A 58 9.53 8.85 2.13
CA LYS A 58 8.68 8.01 1.27
C LYS A 58 8.40 6.66 1.93
N TYR A 59 7.15 6.22 1.91
CA TYR A 59 6.75 4.86 2.26
C TYR A 59 7.09 3.89 1.14
N HIS A 60 8.29 3.32 1.16
CA HIS A 60 8.72 2.31 0.17
C HIS A 60 7.90 1.01 0.19
N TRP A 61 7.18 0.75 1.29
CA TRP A 61 6.34 -0.44 1.45
C TRP A 61 4.94 -0.29 0.84
N MET A 62 4.46 0.94 0.62
CA MET A 62 3.06 1.19 0.26
C MET A 62 2.84 0.96 -1.23
N SER A 63 2.04 -0.03 -1.58
CA SER A 63 1.66 -0.35 -2.96
C SER A 63 0.19 -0.01 -3.20
N TYR A 64 -0.14 0.58 -4.35
CA TYR A 64 -1.53 0.85 -4.74
C TYR A 64 -1.96 -0.05 -5.91
N SER A 65 -3.16 -0.63 -5.81
CA SER A 65 -3.79 -1.38 -6.90
C SER A 65 -4.90 -0.55 -7.54
N ILE A 66 -4.69 -0.15 -8.79
CA ILE A 66 -5.66 0.61 -9.58
C ILE A 66 -6.94 -0.22 -9.79
N ILE A 67 -6.79 -1.51 -10.08
CA ILE A 67 -7.90 -2.42 -10.39
C ILE A 67 -8.81 -2.60 -9.18
N GLN A 68 -8.22 -2.75 -7.99
CA GLN A 68 -8.99 -2.99 -6.76
C GLN A 68 -9.32 -1.70 -6.01
N ASN A 69 -8.72 -0.57 -6.38
CA ASN A 69 -8.80 0.71 -5.69
C ASN A 69 -8.49 0.59 -4.18
N VAL A 70 -7.38 -0.06 -3.86
CA VAL A 70 -6.92 -0.26 -2.47
C VAL A 70 -5.39 -0.14 -2.37
N VAL A 71 -4.92 0.14 -1.16
CA VAL A 71 -3.50 0.15 -0.77
C VAL A 71 -3.15 -1.13 -0.04
N TYR A 72 -1.94 -1.63 -0.31
CA TYR A 72 -1.32 -2.79 0.34
C TYR A 72 0.02 -2.43 0.96
N CYS A 73 0.44 -3.22 1.93
CA CYS A 73 1.83 -3.28 2.36
C CYS A 73 2.55 -4.40 1.63
N HIS A 74 3.46 -4.01 0.72
CA HIS A 74 4.25 -4.91 -0.12
C HIS A 74 5.02 -5.97 0.68
N PRO A 75 5.85 -5.63 1.69
CA PRO A 75 6.55 -6.63 2.47
C PRO A 75 5.60 -7.52 3.30
N CYS A 76 4.55 -6.98 3.92
CA CYS A 76 3.57 -7.81 4.64
C CYS A 76 2.84 -8.78 3.71
N TRP A 77 2.51 -8.34 2.49
CA TRP A 77 1.85 -9.16 1.49
C TRP A 77 2.77 -10.26 0.95
N LEU A 78 4.08 -10.03 0.84
CA LEU A 78 5.05 -11.04 0.42
C LEU A 78 5.45 -11.98 1.57
N PHE A 79 5.90 -11.43 2.69
CA PHE A 79 6.64 -12.16 3.73
C PHE A 79 5.86 -12.38 5.03
N GLY A 80 4.74 -11.69 5.21
CA GLY A 80 3.99 -11.76 6.46
C GLY A 80 3.58 -13.18 6.84
N ASP A 81 3.74 -13.51 8.13
CA ASP A 81 3.23 -14.74 8.74
C ASP A 81 1.69 -14.78 8.78
N ASN A 82 1.13 -15.88 9.30
CA ASN A 82 -0.32 -16.04 9.40
C ASN A 82 -1.03 -14.92 10.20
N ALA A 83 -0.35 -14.25 11.13
CA ALA A 83 -0.91 -13.14 11.87
C ALA A 83 -0.86 -11.85 11.03
N THR A 84 0.25 -11.58 10.34
CA THR A 84 0.40 -10.45 9.43
C THR A 84 -0.54 -10.56 8.24
N LYS A 85 -0.81 -11.78 7.72
CA LYS A 85 -1.80 -11.99 6.64
C LYS A 85 -3.24 -11.63 7.02
N GLN A 86 -3.57 -11.54 8.32
CA GLN A 86 -4.87 -11.06 8.80
C GLN A 86 -4.97 -9.53 8.83
N SER A 87 -3.88 -8.83 8.55
CA SER A 87 -3.85 -7.36 8.54
C SER A 87 -4.62 -6.79 7.36
N ILE A 88 -5.31 -5.66 7.59
CA ILE A 88 -5.99 -4.92 6.52
C ILE A 88 -5.02 -4.46 5.41
N TRP A 89 -3.74 -4.30 5.75
CA TRP A 89 -2.68 -3.96 4.80
C TRP A 89 -2.32 -5.11 3.86
N VAL A 90 -2.78 -6.33 4.11
CA VAL A 90 -2.65 -7.48 3.22
C VAL A 90 -3.94 -7.70 2.43
N SER A 91 -5.12 -7.50 3.03
CA SER A 91 -6.40 -7.63 2.33
C SER A 91 -6.75 -6.44 1.43
N GLY A 92 -6.22 -5.25 1.75
CA GLY A 92 -6.44 -4.00 1.04
C GLY A 92 -7.08 -2.94 1.94
N TYR A 93 -6.51 -1.73 1.92
CA TYR A 93 -6.97 -0.57 2.66
C TYR A 93 -7.50 0.51 1.71
N SER A 94 -8.70 1.06 1.96
CA SER A 94 -9.31 2.08 1.11
C SER A 94 -9.98 3.25 1.83
N ASP A 95 -9.73 3.41 3.14
CA ASP A 95 -10.25 4.56 3.88
C ASP A 95 -9.33 5.78 3.69
N TRP A 96 -9.49 6.46 2.56
CA TRP A 96 -8.69 7.61 2.16
C TRP A 96 -8.68 8.75 3.19
N LYS A 97 -9.75 8.87 3.98
CA LYS A 97 -9.85 9.90 5.02
C LYS A 97 -8.84 9.66 6.15
N HIS A 98 -8.59 8.41 6.50
CA HIS A 98 -7.74 8.03 7.63
C HIS A 98 -6.43 7.34 7.21
N LEU A 99 -6.12 7.33 5.92
CA LEU A 99 -4.98 6.59 5.35
C LEU A 99 -3.65 6.99 5.98
N THR A 100 -3.35 8.29 6.08
CA THR A 100 -2.08 8.78 6.64
C THR A 100 -1.89 8.32 8.09
N GLN A 101 -2.91 8.54 8.94
CA GLN A 101 -2.85 8.13 10.35
C GLN A 101 -2.73 6.61 10.48
N SER A 102 -3.48 5.86 9.66
CA SER A 102 -3.44 4.40 9.68
C SER A 102 -2.09 3.86 9.21
N ALA A 103 -1.47 4.50 8.22
CA ALA A 103 -0.14 4.14 7.74
C ALA A 103 0.92 4.33 8.83
N ILE A 104 0.84 5.42 9.62
CA ILE A 104 1.70 5.64 10.78
C ILE A 104 1.52 4.52 11.81
N PHE A 105 0.29 4.16 12.14
CA PHE A 105 0.03 3.05 13.07
C PHE A 105 0.56 1.72 12.53
N HIS A 106 0.42 1.47 11.23
CA HIS A 106 0.95 0.28 10.59
C HIS A 106 2.47 0.19 10.70
N CYS A 107 3.19 1.27 10.36
CA CYS A 107 4.64 1.34 10.47
C CYS A 107 5.14 1.07 11.89
N ASN A 108 4.33 1.32 12.93
CA ASN A 108 4.68 1.08 14.33
C ASN A 108 4.12 -0.25 14.88
N SER A 109 3.42 -1.03 14.06
CA SER A 109 2.76 -2.26 14.48
C SER A 109 3.70 -3.46 14.45
N LYS A 110 3.53 -4.40 15.38
CA LYS A 110 4.33 -5.64 15.41
C LYS A 110 4.17 -6.46 14.13
N GLN A 111 3.00 -6.40 13.49
CA GLN A 111 2.73 -7.10 12.23
C GLN A 111 3.61 -6.61 11.07
N HIS A 112 4.05 -5.34 11.10
CA HIS A 112 4.91 -4.78 10.07
C HIS A 112 6.39 -5.19 10.20
N PHE A 113 6.85 -5.41 11.44
CA PHE A 113 8.24 -5.80 11.75
C PHE A 113 8.45 -7.31 11.90
N ARG A 114 7.41 -8.11 11.70
CA ARG A 114 7.47 -9.57 11.78
C ARG A 114 7.87 -10.20 10.46
#